data_AF-A0AAW8CT38-F1
#
_entry.id   AF-A0AAW8CT38-F1
#
_cell.length_a   1.000
_cell.length_b   1.000
_cell.length_c   1.000
_cell.angle_alpha   90.00
_cell.angle_beta   90.00
_cell.angle_gamma   90.00
#
_symmetry.space_group_name_H-M   'P 1'
#
loop_
_entity.id
_entity.type
_entity.pdbx_description
1 polymer ?
#
loop_
_entity_poly.entity_id
_entity_poly.type
_entity_poly.pdbx_seq_one_letter_code
_entity_poly.pdbx_strand_id
1 'polypeptide(L)'
;MGKTAQDRRLSVKRKRQDEFSRSVNGATFTPFRHDLARSEEFKNLSPTAVKVFTILLGQYNGKNNGDLSAPLTQSKEVFNLSNKSLLKGVNELIKYEFIELTRQGGKNQCNLYALTCLPINSLRSKIDLIPSQRPSDKWKKAN
;
A
#
# COMPACT_ATOMS: atom_id res chain seq x y z
N MET A 1 37.41 -30.60 3.07
CA MET A 1 36.05 -30.71 3.64
C MET A 1 35.05 -30.19 2.62
N GLY A 2 34.17 -31.06 2.09
CA GLY A 2 33.18 -30.67 1.06
C GLY A 2 31.99 -29.92 1.67
N LYS A 3 31.43 -28.96 0.93
CA LYS A 3 30.23 -28.21 1.35
C LYS A 3 29.05 -29.15 1.58
N THR A 4 28.42 -29.05 2.75
CA THR A 4 27.25 -29.84 3.13
C THR A 4 26.02 -29.47 2.27
N ALA A 5 24.98 -30.30 2.27
CA ALA A 5 23.74 -30.01 1.54
C ALA A 5 23.08 -28.69 1.99
N GLN A 6 23.24 -28.33 3.27
CA GLN A 6 22.75 -27.08 3.83
C GLN A 6 23.53 -25.86 3.32
N ASP A 7 24.86 -25.96 3.24
CA ASP A 7 25.71 -24.91 2.66
C ASP A 7 25.38 -24.63 1.19
N ARG A 8 25.10 -25.70 0.42
CA ARG A 8 24.67 -25.57 -0.98
C ARG A 8 23.32 -24.88 -1.10
N ARG A 9 22.34 -25.23 -0.26
CA ARG A 9 21.01 -24.57 -0.23
C ARG A 9 21.11 -23.09 0.12
N LEU A 10 21.91 -22.73 1.13
CA LEU A 10 22.14 -21.35 1.53
C LEU A 10 22.82 -20.54 0.42
N SER A 11 23.83 -21.12 -0.25
CA SER A 11 24.51 -20.50 -1.39
C SER A 11 23.56 -20.23 -2.57
N VAL A 12 22.68 -21.19 -2.91
CA VAL A 12 21.67 -21.01 -3.96
C VAL A 12 20.65 -19.93 -3.59
N LYS A 13 20.18 -19.91 -2.34
CA LYS A 13 19.24 -18.89 -1.84
C LYS A 13 19.83 -17.48 -1.95
N ARG A 14 21.09 -17.30 -1.54
CA ARG A 14 21.80 -16.02 -1.63
C ARG A 14 21.96 -15.56 -3.08
N LYS A 15 22.37 -16.46 -3.98
CA LYS A 15 22.49 -16.16 -5.41
C LYS A 15 21.16 -15.66 -5.99
N ARG A 16 20.04 -16.32 -5.67
CA ARG A 16 18.71 -15.88 -6.12
C ARG A 16 18.32 -14.51 -5.56
N GLN A 17 18.66 -14.22 -4.31
CA GLN A 17 18.40 -12.93 -3.70
C GLN A 17 19.23 -11.82 -4.35
N ASP A 18 20.48 -12.08 -4.67
CA ASP A 18 21.37 -11.14 -5.37
C ASP A 18 20.89 -10.89 -6.81
N GLU A 19 20.51 -11.95 -7.54
CA GLU A 19 19.90 -11.85 -8.87
C GLU A 19 18.62 -11.02 -8.83
N PHE A 20 17.74 -11.30 -7.87
CA PHE A 20 16.51 -10.55 -7.68
C PHE A 20 16.79 -9.08 -7.36
N SER A 21 17.68 -8.80 -6.40
CA SER A 21 18.06 -7.44 -6.03
C SER A 21 18.61 -6.66 -7.23
N ARG A 22 19.46 -7.28 -8.06
CA ARG A 22 19.95 -6.69 -9.32
C ARG A 22 18.82 -6.43 -10.32
N SER A 23 17.86 -7.34 -10.44
CA SER A 23 16.73 -7.18 -11.37
C SER A 23 15.86 -5.96 -11.06
N VAL A 24 15.89 -5.47 -9.82
CA VAL A 24 15.16 -4.28 -9.37
C VAL A 24 16.07 -3.10 -9.03
N ASN A 25 17.33 -3.10 -9.48
CA ASN A 25 18.33 -2.06 -9.18
C ASN A 25 18.51 -1.79 -7.66
N GLY A 26 18.39 -2.82 -6.84
CA GLY A 26 18.43 -2.70 -5.38
C GLY A 26 17.23 -1.99 -4.76
N ALA A 27 16.23 -1.61 -5.54
CA ALA A 27 15.05 -0.90 -5.06
C ALA A 27 14.06 -1.84 -4.35
N THR A 28 13.20 -1.24 -3.55
CA THR A 28 12.02 -1.91 -2.99
C THR A 28 10.82 -1.74 -3.92
N PHE A 29 9.80 -2.57 -3.75
CA PHE A 29 8.59 -2.53 -4.56
C PHE A 29 7.37 -2.89 -3.70
N THR A 30 6.21 -2.41 -4.13
CA THR A 30 4.92 -2.78 -3.56
C THR A 30 4.15 -3.64 -4.55
N PRO A 31 3.55 -4.77 -4.14
CA PRO A 31 2.76 -5.59 -5.04
C PRO A 31 1.50 -4.85 -5.48
N PHE A 32 1.40 -4.53 -6.78
CA PHE A 32 0.16 -4.11 -7.40
C PHE A 32 -0.52 -5.33 -8.02
N ARG A 33 -1.47 -5.91 -7.28
CA ARG A 33 -2.09 -7.18 -7.65
C ARG A 33 -2.85 -7.08 -8.97
N HIS A 34 -2.74 -8.11 -9.80
CA HIS A 34 -3.38 -8.13 -11.12
C HIS A 34 -4.90 -8.15 -11.07
N ASP A 35 -5.51 -8.80 -10.06
CA ASP A 35 -6.96 -8.82 -9.91
C ASP A 35 -7.51 -7.42 -9.63
N LEU A 36 -6.84 -6.66 -8.76
CA LEU A 36 -7.13 -5.25 -8.49
C LEU A 36 -6.92 -4.39 -9.75
N ALA A 37 -5.73 -4.44 -10.35
CA ALA A 37 -5.35 -3.57 -11.47
C ALA A 37 -6.21 -3.79 -12.74
N ARG A 38 -6.75 -5.00 -12.92
CA ARG A 38 -7.58 -5.36 -14.09
C ARG A 38 -9.08 -5.33 -13.79
N SER A 39 -9.46 -5.07 -12.53
CA SER A 39 -10.85 -4.99 -12.10
C SER A 39 -11.60 -3.85 -12.79
N GLU A 40 -12.91 -4.00 -12.90
CA GLU A 40 -13.78 -2.96 -13.44
C GLU A 40 -13.90 -1.80 -12.44
N GLU A 41 -13.89 -2.11 -11.15
CA GLU A 41 -13.92 -1.15 -10.07
C GLU A 41 -12.73 -0.20 -10.12
N PHE A 42 -11.51 -0.70 -10.37
CA PHE A 42 -10.33 0.14 -10.47
C PHE A 42 -10.34 0.99 -11.75
N LYS A 43 -10.79 0.43 -12.87
CA LYS A 43 -10.92 1.17 -14.14
C LYS A 43 -11.91 2.33 -14.06
N ASN A 44 -12.95 2.18 -13.23
CA ASN A 44 -13.98 3.21 -13.03
C ASN A 44 -13.56 4.33 -12.07
N LEU A 45 -12.40 4.21 -11.41
CA LEU A 45 -11.86 5.30 -10.59
C LEU A 45 -11.47 6.49 -11.46
N SER A 46 -11.68 7.69 -10.92
CA SER A 46 -11.19 8.90 -11.57
C SER A 46 -9.65 8.89 -11.66
N PRO A 47 -9.06 9.58 -12.65
CA PRO A 47 -7.60 9.71 -12.74
C PRO A 47 -6.96 10.30 -11.47
N THR A 48 -7.70 11.15 -10.75
CA THR A 48 -7.26 11.70 -9.46
C THR A 48 -7.20 10.62 -8.39
N ALA A 49 -8.23 9.78 -8.25
CA ALA A 49 -8.23 8.67 -7.31
C ALA A 49 -7.14 7.64 -7.63
N VAL A 50 -6.94 7.28 -8.91
CA VAL A 50 -5.85 6.39 -9.34
C VAL A 50 -4.47 6.94 -8.96
N LYS A 51 -4.25 8.25 -9.13
CA LYS A 51 -3.00 8.90 -8.73
C LYS A 51 -2.80 8.85 -7.21
N VAL A 52 -3.83 9.18 -6.44
CA VAL A 52 -3.77 9.12 -4.97
C VAL A 52 -3.48 7.70 -4.50
N PHE A 53 -4.18 6.70 -5.05
CA PHE A 53 -3.98 5.29 -4.71
C PHE A 53 -2.55 4.83 -5.01
N THR A 54 -2.02 5.13 -6.20
CA THR A 54 -0.67 4.75 -6.61
C THR A 54 0.40 5.37 -5.70
N ILE A 55 0.20 6.62 -5.25
CA ILE A 55 1.15 7.29 -4.35
C ILE A 55 1.09 6.69 -2.95
N LEU A 56 -0.12 6.39 -2.43
CA LEU A 56 -0.26 5.64 -1.17
C LEU A 56 0.38 4.25 -1.25
N LEU A 57 0.23 3.56 -2.38
CA LEU A 57 0.88 2.27 -2.65
C LEU A 57 2.42 2.40 -2.66
N GLY A 58 2.95 3.52 -3.16
CA GLY A 58 4.38 3.83 -3.11
C GLY A 58 4.91 4.21 -1.72
N GLN A 59 4.06 4.72 -0.82
CA GLN A 59 4.41 4.98 0.58
C GLN A 59 4.45 3.69 1.42
N TYR A 60 3.84 2.60 0.93
CA TYR A 60 3.83 1.32 1.64
C TYR A 60 5.22 0.67 1.63
N ASN A 61 5.68 0.22 2.80
CA ASN A 61 7.01 -0.36 3.01
C ASN A 61 7.00 -1.83 3.46
N GLY A 62 5.85 -2.51 3.31
CA GLY A 62 5.67 -3.89 3.78
C GLY A 62 5.18 -4.03 5.22
N LYS A 63 5.29 -2.96 6.03
CA LYS A 63 5.06 -3.01 7.49
C LYS A 63 4.15 -1.90 8.02
N ASN A 64 3.78 -0.94 7.19
CA ASN A 64 3.03 0.26 7.58
C ASN A 64 1.62 0.34 6.97
N ASN A 65 1.05 -0.75 6.44
CA ASN A 65 -0.34 -0.69 5.97
C ASN A 65 -1.25 -0.46 7.17
N GLY A 66 -1.96 0.67 7.15
CA GLY A 66 -2.69 1.23 8.28
C GLY A 66 -2.11 2.56 8.78
N ASP A 67 -0.83 2.85 8.57
CA ASP A 67 -0.16 4.13 8.92
C ASP A 67 0.19 4.94 7.65
N LEU A 68 -0.63 4.82 6.59
CA LEU A 68 -0.48 5.62 5.37
C LEU A 68 -1.22 6.94 5.53
N SER A 69 -0.73 8.02 4.92
CA SER A 69 -1.36 9.33 5.08
C SER A 69 -1.38 10.14 3.79
N ALA A 70 -2.44 10.95 3.66
CA ALA A 70 -2.62 11.89 2.56
C ALA A 70 -3.02 13.27 3.11
N PRO A 71 -2.14 13.94 3.89
CA PRO A 71 -2.46 15.24 4.47
C PRO A 71 -2.54 16.31 3.39
N LEU A 72 -3.49 17.25 3.54
CA LEU A 72 -3.67 18.34 2.57
C LEU A 72 -2.42 19.23 2.44
N THR A 73 -1.62 19.35 3.49
CA THR A 73 -0.34 20.08 3.48
C THR A 73 0.68 19.50 2.50
N GLN A 74 0.58 18.20 2.17
CA GLN A 74 1.47 17.52 1.22
C GLN A 74 0.84 17.34 -0.16
N SER A 75 -0.34 17.91 -0.41
CA SER A 75 -1.07 17.72 -1.68
C SER A 75 -0.24 18.11 -2.90
N LYS A 76 0.51 19.22 -2.82
CA LYS A 76 1.30 19.72 -3.93
C LYS A 76 2.64 19.01 -4.07
N GLU A 77 3.37 18.82 -2.98
CA GLU A 77 4.71 18.24 -2.98
C GLU A 77 4.69 16.74 -3.29
N VAL A 78 3.82 15.98 -2.62
CA VAL A 78 3.79 14.51 -2.71
C VAL A 78 2.85 14.05 -3.81
N PHE A 79 1.64 14.62 -3.88
CA PHE A 79 0.61 14.16 -4.82
C PHE A 79 0.59 14.95 -6.13
N ASN A 80 1.24 16.12 -6.17
CA ASN A 80 1.12 17.10 -7.25
C ASN A 80 -0.35 17.31 -7.66
N LEU A 81 -1.17 17.64 -6.65
CA LEU A 81 -2.60 17.94 -6.74
C LEU A 81 -2.92 19.20 -5.94
N SER A 82 -4.05 19.84 -6.23
CA SER A 82 -4.62 20.84 -5.31
C SER A 82 -5.26 20.16 -4.11
N ASN A 83 -5.42 20.88 -2.99
CA ASN A 83 -6.09 20.36 -1.79
C ASN A 83 -7.48 19.77 -2.10
N LYS A 84 -8.27 20.47 -2.92
CA LYS A 84 -9.61 20.02 -3.35
C LYS A 84 -9.55 18.71 -4.14
N SER A 85 -8.56 18.56 -5.02
CA SER A 85 -8.41 17.35 -5.85
C SER A 85 -7.94 16.16 -5.01
N LEU A 86 -6.96 16.37 -4.11
CA LEU A 86 -6.53 15.32 -3.18
C LEU A 86 -7.71 14.84 -2.33
N LEU A 87 -8.46 15.77 -1.74
CA LEU A 87 -9.64 15.43 -0.93
C LEU A 87 -10.68 14.66 -1.74
N LYS A 88 -10.96 15.07 -2.99
CA LYS A 88 -11.88 14.36 -3.88
C LYS A 88 -11.41 12.93 -4.16
N GLY A 89 -10.12 12.75 -4.48
CA GLY A 89 -9.54 11.42 -4.74
C GLY A 89 -9.59 10.51 -3.51
N VAL A 90 -9.22 11.02 -2.33
CA VAL A 90 -9.30 10.28 -1.06
C VAL A 90 -10.75 9.86 -0.77
N ASN A 91 -11.71 10.78 -0.88
CA ASN A 91 -13.12 10.49 -0.63
C ASN A 91 -13.68 9.44 -1.61
N GLU A 92 -13.27 9.49 -2.87
CA GLU A 92 -13.64 8.49 -3.87
C GLU A 92 -13.08 7.10 -3.54
N LEU A 93 -11.80 7.02 -3.13
CA LEU A 93 -11.18 5.76 -2.73
C LEU A 93 -11.83 5.16 -1.47
N ILE A 94 -12.26 5.99 -0.51
CA ILE A 94 -13.02 5.54 0.66
C ILE A 94 -14.41 5.05 0.23
N LYS A 95 -15.11 5.82 -0.61
CA LYS A 95 -16.46 5.50 -1.10
C LYS A 95 -16.51 4.16 -1.84
N TYR A 96 -15.46 3.84 -2.61
CA TYR A 96 -15.34 2.56 -3.32
C TYR A 96 -14.46 1.55 -2.58
N GLU A 97 -14.15 1.80 -1.31
CA GLU A 97 -13.49 0.87 -0.39
C GLU A 97 -12.12 0.35 -0.87
N PHE A 98 -11.40 1.12 -1.70
CA PHE A 98 -10.00 0.86 -2.05
C PHE A 98 -9.05 1.22 -0.90
N ILE A 99 -9.46 2.19 -0.08
CA ILE A 99 -8.80 2.51 1.18
C ILE A 99 -9.82 2.57 2.30
N GLU A 100 -9.37 2.31 3.53
CA GLU A 100 -10.18 2.49 4.73
C GLU A 100 -9.47 3.41 5.72
N LEU A 101 -10.26 4.23 6.41
CA LEU A 101 -9.76 5.10 7.48
C LEU A 101 -9.43 4.23 8.69
N THR A 102 -8.16 4.25 9.09
CA THR A 102 -7.67 3.46 10.22
C THR A 102 -7.61 4.27 11.51
N ARG A 103 -7.37 5.58 11.39
CA ARG A 103 -7.44 6.53 12.48
C ARG A 103 -8.01 7.84 11.98
N GLN A 104 -9.07 8.30 12.63
CA GLN A 104 -9.61 9.64 12.43
C GLN A 104 -8.60 10.67 12.95
N GLY A 105 -8.25 11.63 12.10
CA GLY A 105 -7.43 12.78 12.47
C GLY A 105 -8.21 13.81 13.27
N GLY A 106 -7.53 14.89 13.65
CA GLY A 106 -8.07 15.96 14.48
C GLY A 106 -7.17 17.19 14.46
N LYS A 107 -7.26 18.04 15.49
CA LYS A 107 -6.38 19.20 15.61
C LYS A 107 -4.92 18.73 15.63
N ASN A 108 -4.13 19.18 14.66
CA ASN A 108 -2.72 18.80 14.46
C ASN A 108 -2.47 17.30 14.22
N GLN A 109 -3.47 16.54 13.78
CA GLN A 109 -3.32 15.12 13.47
C GLN A 109 -3.98 14.79 12.12
N CYS A 110 -3.24 14.15 11.22
CA CYS A 110 -3.78 13.69 9.95
C CYS A 110 -4.54 12.38 10.10
N ASN A 111 -5.46 12.14 9.17
CA ASN A 111 -6.09 10.85 8.97
C ASN A 111 -5.05 9.82 8.55
N LEU A 112 -5.19 8.61 9.06
CA LEU A 112 -4.43 7.45 8.61
C LEU A 112 -5.32 6.50 7.83
N TYR A 113 -4.71 5.80 6.86
CA TYR A 113 -5.40 4.92 5.95
C TYR A 113 -4.68 3.58 5.78
N ALA A 114 -5.46 2.56 5.40
CA ALA A 114 -4.98 1.26 4.92
C ALA A 114 -5.50 1.03 3.50
N LEU A 115 -4.66 0.39 2.69
CA LEU A 115 -5.04 -0.14 1.39
C LEU A 115 -5.75 -1.48 1.61
N THR A 116 -7.01 -1.61 1.21
CA THR A 116 -7.83 -2.81 1.47
C THR A 116 -7.36 -4.04 0.69
N CYS A 117 -6.57 -3.82 -0.38
CA CYS A 117 -5.94 -4.88 -1.17
C CYS A 117 -4.68 -5.49 -0.52
N LEU A 118 -4.27 -4.99 0.65
CA LEU A 118 -3.12 -5.47 1.44
C LEU A 118 -3.59 -5.83 2.88
N PRO A 119 -2.92 -6.76 3.57
CA PRO A 119 -3.21 -7.04 4.97
C PRO A 119 -2.88 -5.83 5.86
N ILE A 120 -3.68 -5.59 6.90
CA ILE A 120 -3.40 -4.55 7.90
C ILE A 120 -2.24 -5.02 8.77
N ASN A 121 -1.20 -4.19 8.90
CA ASN A 121 -0.04 -4.55 9.68
C ASN A 121 -0.25 -4.32 11.19
N SER A 122 0.50 -5.06 12.00
CA SER A 122 0.56 -4.84 13.45
C SER A 122 1.37 -3.58 13.75
N LEU A 123 0.68 -2.48 14.01
CA LEU A 123 1.27 -1.20 14.35
C LEU A 123 1.40 -1.12 15.88
N ARG A 124 2.63 -1.28 16.40
CA ARG A 124 2.94 -1.48 17.82
C ARG A 124 2.37 -0.46 18.84
N SER A 125 1.76 0.66 18.42
CA SER A 125 1.30 1.70 19.36
C SER A 125 0.43 2.83 18.78
N LYS A 126 0.01 2.81 17.51
CA LYS A 126 -0.55 4.02 16.85
C LYS A 126 -2.03 3.95 16.50
N ILE A 127 -2.64 2.76 16.46
CA ILE A 127 -3.98 2.54 15.88
C ILE A 127 -4.68 1.39 16.60
N ASP A 128 -5.98 1.54 16.85
CA ASP A 128 -6.89 0.52 17.44
C ASP A 128 -7.37 -0.54 16.43
N LEU A 129 -6.54 -0.89 15.44
CA LEU A 129 -6.90 -1.90 14.45
C LEU A 129 -6.33 -3.26 14.80
N ILE A 130 -7.18 -4.28 14.66
CA ILE A 130 -6.78 -5.68 14.74
C ILE A 130 -5.95 -6.00 13.49
N PRO A 131 -4.69 -6.42 13.62
CA PRO A 131 -3.87 -6.81 12.49
C PRO A 131 -4.55 -7.94 11.72
N SER A 132 -4.53 -7.88 10.38
CA SER A 132 -5.13 -8.91 9.54
C SER A 132 -4.05 -9.75 8.85
N GLN A 133 -4.30 -11.05 8.74
CA GLN A 133 -3.46 -11.96 7.96
C GLN A 133 -3.78 -11.92 6.47
N ARG A 134 -4.95 -11.40 6.08
CA ARG A 134 -5.41 -11.35 4.69
C ARG A 134 -5.87 -9.94 4.30
N PRO A 135 -5.71 -9.53 3.03
CA PRO A 135 -6.40 -8.37 2.49
C PRO A 135 -7.91 -8.47 2.74
N SER A 136 -8.56 -7.36 3.09
CA SER A 136 -10.01 -7.32 3.24
C SER A 136 -10.72 -7.32 1.88
N ASP A 137 -10.06 -6.80 0.84
CA ASP A 137 -10.56 -6.75 -0.54
C ASP A 137 -11.96 -6.12 -0.66
N LYS A 138 -12.33 -5.19 0.23
CA LYS A 138 -13.65 -4.55 0.26
C LYS A 138 -14.03 -3.88 -1.07
N TRP A 139 -13.04 -3.46 -1.84
CA TRP A 139 -13.20 -2.93 -3.19
C TRP A 139 -13.88 -3.92 -4.17
N LYS A 140 -13.84 -5.24 -3.91
CA LYS A 140 -14.57 -6.24 -4.68
C LYS A 140 -16.04 -6.15 -4.30
N LYS A 141 -16.86 -5.65 -5.21
CA LYS A 141 -18.30 -5.72 -5.00
C LYS A 141 -18.73 -7.18 -5.15
N ALA A 142 -19.51 -7.67 -4.20
CA ALA A 142 -20.18 -8.96 -4.38
C ALA A 142 -21.13 -8.81 -5.58
N ASN A 143 -20.86 -9.59 -6.64
CA ASN A 143 -21.85 -9.83 -7.70
C ASN A 143 -22.94 -10.77 -7.19
#